data_AF-A0A1W2TJY2-F1
#
_entry.id   AF-A0A1W2TJY2-F1
#
_cell.length_a   1.000
_cell.length_b   1.000
_cell.length_c   1.000
_cell.angle_alpha   90.00
_cell.angle_beta   90.00
_cell.angle_gamma   90.00
#
_symmetry.space_group_name_H-M   'P 1'
#
loop_
_entity.id
_entity.type
_entity.pdbx_description
1 polymer ?
#
loop_
_entity_poly.entity_id
_entity_poly.type
_entity_poly.pdbx_seq_one_letter_code
_entity_poly.pdbx_strand_id
1 'polypeptide(L)'
;MAGQKTTIQPWADRHHFIAFADATPDYEIRLGDSPPPSATHECLLGQITQANTIVRPRLVCRDVDGREFVVALYAGGDDDAGMARLLKGFRVGHTVAIYYPVGHQFLDASRGVRVEDTDKILIMPLSLDNALAMNEQAVEFVNRDATPRKCHGCGEAKQELDKCARCALFHYCNRECQTKGWDSHKKYCKALKDENIKKMLLFDHDNLNGSQISFH
;
A
#
# COMPACT_ATOMS: atom_id res chain seq x y z
N MET A 1 -16.61 -1.61 27.56
CA MET A 1 -15.37 -1.79 26.79
C MET A 1 -15.50 -0.93 25.56
N ALA A 2 -14.75 0.17 25.47
CA ALA A 2 -14.77 1.02 24.29
C ALA A 2 -14.13 0.23 23.13
N GLY A 3 -14.90 -0.05 22.09
CA GLY A 3 -14.36 -0.69 20.88
C GLY A 3 -13.20 0.15 20.36
N GLN A 4 -12.04 -0.48 20.24
CA GLN A 4 -10.82 0.14 19.74
C GLN A 4 -11.13 0.64 18.31
N LYS A 5 -11.10 1.96 18.10
CA LYS A 5 -11.33 2.54 16.78
C LYS A 5 -10.18 2.10 15.88
N THR A 6 -10.44 1.18 14.96
CA THR A 6 -9.51 0.84 13.89
C THR A 6 -9.26 2.10 13.08
N THR A 7 -8.13 2.76 13.33
CA THR A 7 -7.78 4.03 12.70
C THR A 7 -6.87 3.72 11.54
N ILE A 8 -7.30 4.05 10.32
CA ILE A 8 -6.46 3.91 9.14
C ILE A 8 -5.21 4.78 9.32
N GLN A 9 -4.03 4.19 9.21
CA GLN A 9 -2.78 4.94 9.29
C GLN A 9 -2.58 5.83 8.05
N PRO A 10 -2.21 7.12 8.22
CA PRO A 10 -1.83 7.97 7.11
C PRO A 10 -0.55 7.48 6.45
N TRP A 11 -0.57 7.21 5.14
CA TRP A 11 0.60 6.75 4.38
C TRP A 11 1.64 7.86 4.17
N ALA A 12 1.27 9.10 4.42
CA ALA A 12 2.20 10.22 4.44
C ALA A 12 2.99 10.31 5.76
N ASP A 13 2.53 9.61 6.81
CA ASP A 13 3.24 9.53 8.09
C ASP A 13 4.40 8.54 7.98
N ARG A 14 5.61 9.03 8.26
CA ARG A 14 6.86 8.30 8.12
C ARG A 14 7.10 7.27 9.23
N HIS A 15 6.15 7.11 10.15
CA HIS A 15 6.28 6.10 11.21
C HIS A 15 6.28 4.67 10.67
N HIS A 16 5.29 4.33 9.83
CA HIS A 16 5.18 3.00 9.20
C HIS A 16 5.44 3.04 7.69
N PHE A 17 5.39 4.21 7.06
CA PHE A 17 5.58 4.38 5.62
C PHE A 17 6.90 5.10 5.35
N ILE A 18 7.97 4.32 5.30
CA ILE A 18 9.36 4.82 5.25
C ILE A 18 9.78 5.24 3.84
N ALA A 19 10.82 6.09 3.75
CA ALA A 19 11.55 6.28 2.49
C ALA A 19 12.56 5.15 2.28
N PHE A 20 13.07 5.00 1.05
CA PHE A 20 14.04 3.94 0.77
C PHE A 20 15.34 4.09 1.56
N ALA A 21 15.77 5.32 1.86
CA ALA A 21 17.00 5.52 2.62
C ALA A 21 16.92 5.07 4.08
N ASP A 22 15.70 4.92 4.61
CA ASP A 22 15.45 4.47 5.98
C ASP A 22 15.28 2.94 6.06
N ALA A 23 15.20 2.25 4.92
CA ALA A 23 15.11 0.79 4.90
C ALA A 23 16.41 0.17 5.44
N THR A 24 16.26 -0.70 6.44
CA THR A 24 17.40 -1.36 7.09
C THR A 24 18.22 -2.15 6.05
N PRO A 25 19.54 -1.93 5.95
CA PRO A 25 20.40 -2.68 5.05
C PRO A 25 20.52 -4.16 5.44
N ASP A 26 20.64 -5.03 4.43
CA ASP A 26 20.72 -6.47 4.64
C ASP A 26 21.90 -6.94 5.50
N TYR A 27 23.02 -6.20 5.50
CA TYR A 27 24.20 -6.54 6.29
C TYR A 27 23.95 -6.33 7.79
N GLU A 28 23.17 -5.32 8.19
CA GLU A 28 22.87 -5.05 9.61
C GLU A 28 22.00 -6.16 10.19
N ILE A 29 21.06 -6.67 9.40
CA ILE A 29 20.23 -7.82 9.79
C ILE A 29 21.10 -9.09 9.88
N ARG A 30 21.99 -9.33 8.90
CA ARG A 30 22.89 -10.51 8.91
C ARG A 30 23.86 -10.52 10.09
N LEU A 31 24.32 -9.35 10.53
CA LEU A 31 25.23 -9.21 11.68
C LEU A 31 24.48 -9.27 13.03
N GLY A 32 23.15 -9.16 13.02
CA GLY A 32 22.35 -9.10 14.23
C GLY A 32 22.36 -7.72 14.90
N ASP A 33 22.80 -6.68 14.18
CA ASP A 33 22.84 -5.29 14.66
C ASP A 33 21.45 -4.63 14.62
N SER A 34 20.54 -5.20 13.83
CA SER A 34 19.15 -4.75 13.68
C SER A 34 18.14 -5.87 13.92
N PRO A 35 16.93 -5.55 14.41
CA PRO A 35 15.84 -6.53 14.55
C PRO A 35 15.41 -7.09 13.18
N PRO A 36 14.71 -8.23 13.16
CA PRO A 36 14.14 -8.74 11.92
C PRO A 36 13.13 -7.73 11.33
N PRO A 37 13.08 -7.57 10.00
CA PRO A 37 12.18 -6.60 9.33
C PRO A 37 10.70 -6.72 9.71
N SER A 38 10.25 -7.93 10.07
CA SER A 38 8.87 -8.16 10.49
C SER A 38 8.49 -7.48 11.81
N ALA A 39 9.46 -7.04 12.60
CA ALA A 39 9.23 -6.41 13.90
C ALA A 39 8.80 -4.94 13.81
N THR A 40 9.08 -4.27 12.68
CA THR A 40 8.82 -2.83 12.53
C THR A 40 7.47 -2.53 11.87
N HIS A 41 6.91 -3.51 11.14
CA HIS A 41 5.69 -3.33 10.36
C HIS A 41 5.75 -2.20 9.32
N GLU A 42 6.96 -1.88 8.89
CA GLU A 42 7.22 -0.85 7.88
C GLU A 42 6.78 -1.28 6.48
N CYS A 43 6.38 -0.30 5.69
CA CYS A 43 6.02 -0.41 4.29
C CYS A 43 6.75 0.68 3.48
N LEU A 44 7.42 0.28 2.40
CA LEU A 44 8.01 1.19 1.44
C LEU A 44 7.08 1.36 0.24
N LEU A 45 6.71 2.61 -0.06
CA LEU A 45 5.95 2.96 -1.26
C LEU A 45 6.87 3.52 -2.35
N GLY A 46 6.60 3.16 -3.60
CA GLY A 46 7.31 3.75 -4.73
C GLY A 46 6.53 3.71 -6.04
N GLN A 47 6.65 4.76 -6.85
CA GLN A 47 6.09 4.77 -8.20
C GLN A 47 7.02 4.10 -9.19
N ILE A 48 6.51 3.17 -9.99
CA ILE A 48 7.25 2.53 -11.07
C ILE A 48 7.58 3.55 -12.15
N THR A 49 8.88 3.81 -12.36
CA THR A 49 9.39 4.68 -13.44
C THR A 49 9.91 3.87 -14.62
N GLN A 50 10.38 2.65 -14.39
CA GLN A 50 10.81 1.71 -15.43
C GLN A 50 10.43 0.27 -15.06
N ALA A 51 10.09 -0.56 -16.05
CA ALA A 51 9.77 -1.97 -15.85
C ALA A 51 10.46 -2.83 -16.91
N ASN A 52 11.28 -3.79 -16.47
CA ASN A 52 11.95 -4.77 -17.33
C ASN A 52 11.59 -6.19 -16.87
N THR A 53 11.01 -6.99 -17.75
CA THR A 53 10.48 -8.34 -17.44
C THR A 53 11.13 -9.47 -18.24
N ILE A 54 12.15 -9.19 -19.06
CA ILE A 54 12.65 -10.16 -20.06
C ILE A 54 13.43 -11.34 -19.45
N VAL A 55 14.19 -11.11 -18.37
CA VAL A 55 15.00 -12.18 -17.73
C VAL A 55 14.51 -12.43 -16.30
N ARG A 56 14.76 -11.45 -15.43
CA ARG A 56 14.20 -11.39 -14.08
C ARG A 56 13.40 -10.11 -13.97
N PRO A 57 12.12 -10.17 -13.55
CA PRO A 57 11.31 -8.98 -13.38
C PRO A 57 11.98 -8.00 -12.42
N ARG A 58 12.31 -6.82 -12.95
CA ARG A 58 12.99 -5.75 -12.26
C ARG A 58 12.27 -4.44 -12.55
N LEU A 59 12.01 -3.68 -11.50
CA LEU A 59 11.44 -2.34 -11.59
C LEU A 59 12.48 -1.33 -11.13
N VAL A 60 12.43 -0.14 -11.71
CA VAL A 60 12.99 1.07 -11.10
C VAL A 60 11.80 1.84 -10.55
N CYS A 61 11.86 2.17 -9.28
CA CYS A 61 10.82 2.88 -8.56
C CYS A 61 11.37 4.19 -7.99
N ARG A 62 10.49 5.17 -7.80
CA ARG A 62 10.77 6.42 -7.12
C ARG A 62 9.96 6.48 -5.82
N ASP A 63 10.63 6.64 -4.69
CA ASP A 63 9.97 6.73 -3.39
C ASP A 63 9.30 8.11 -3.15
N VAL A 64 8.72 8.27 -1.97
CA VAL A 64 8.06 9.50 -1.51
C VAL A 64 9.00 10.70 -1.38
N ASP A 65 10.31 10.51 -1.31
CA ASP A 65 11.33 11.57 -1.28
C ASP A 65 11.90 11.87 -2.68
N GLY A 66 11.40 11.18 -3.72
CA GLY A 66 11.90 11.31 -5.08
C GLY A 66 13.17 10.51 -5.35
N ARG A 67 13.61 9.64 -4.43
CA ARG A 67 14.80 8.81 -4.60
C ARG A 67 14.48 7.59 -5.45
N GLU A 68 15.37 7.28 -6.38
CA GLU A 68 15.23 6.07 -7.19
C GLU A 68 15.82 4.86 -6.49
N PHE A 69 15.11 3.74 -6.56
CA PHE A 69 15.54 2.46 -6.02
C PHE A 69 15.06 1.31 -6.92
N VAL A 70 15.78 0.20 -6.90
CA VAL A 70 15.44 -1.00 -7.67
C VAL A 70 14.50 -1.90 -6.87
N VAL A 71 13.53 -2.53 -7.53
CA VAL A 71 12.80 -3.66 -6.96
C VAL A 71 13.09 -4.87 -7.84
N ALA A 72 13.73 -5.90 -7.27
CA ALA A 72 14.07 -7.11 -8.01
C ALA A 72 13.31 -8.31 -7.41
N LEU A 73 12.52 -9.01 -8.23
CA LEU A 73 11.77 -10.18 -7.80
C LEU A 73 12.65 -11.44 -7.86
N TYR A 74 12.74 -12.13 -6.73
CA TYR A 74 13.50 -13.37 -6.47
C TYR A 74 12.60 -14.46 -5.86
N ALA A 75 11.27 -14.37 -6.05
CA ALA A 75 10.36 -15.41 -5.62
C ALA A 75 10.78 -16.77 -6.21
N GLY A 76 10.83 -17.80 -5.36
CA GLY A 76 11.23 -19.14 -5.74
C GLY A 76 10.32 -19.75 -6.82
N GLY A 77 10.80 -20.80 -7.49
CA GLY A 77 10.10 -21.44 -8.62
C GLY A 77 8.75 -22.09 -8.30
N ASP A 78 8.30 -22.05 -7.04
CA ASP A 78 7.05 -22.65 -6.58
C ASP A 78 5.89 -21.62 -6.46
N ASP A 79 6.14 -20.32 -6.68
CA ASP A 79 5.13 -19.25 -6.56
C ASP A 79 4.78 -18.58 -7.90
N ASP A 80 4.40 -19.41 -8.87
CA ASP A 80 3.96 -18.95 -10.20
C ASP A 80 2.72 -18.05 -10.13
N ALA A 81 1.82 -18.32 -9.17
CA ALA A 81 0.57 -17.57 -9.02
C ALA A 81 0.82 -16.14 -8.52
N GLY A 82 1.63 -15.97 -7.48
CA GLY A 82 2.03 -14.66 -6.97
C GLY A 82 2.81 -13.87 -8.02
N MET A 83 3.72 -14.51 -8.73
CA MET A 83 4.46 -13.89 -9.83
C MET A 83 3.52 -13.45 -10.97
N ALA A 84 2.58 -14.28 -11.39
CA ALA A 84 1.60 -13.92 -12.42
C ALA A 84 0.68 -12.77 -11.98
N ARG A 85 0.31 -12.69 -10.69
CA ARG A 85 -0.42 -11.56 -10.11
C ARG A 85 0.38 -10.27 -10.23
N LEU A 86 1.65 -10.29 -9.80
CA LEU A 86 2.52 -9.11 -9.82
C LEU A 86 2.78 -8.64 -11.26
N LEU A 87 3.15 -9.53 -12.17
CA LEU A 87 3.51 -9.17 -13.54
C LEU A 87 2.39 -8.44 -14.30
N LYS A 88 1.12 -8.68 -13.98
CA LYS A 88 -0.02 -7.93 -14.56
C LYS A 88 0.01 -6.43 -14.22
N GLY A 89 0.58 -6.09 -13.06
CA GLY A 89 0.73 -4.74 -12.54
C GLY A 89 2.05 -4.04 -12.87
N PHE A 90 3.02 -4.73 -13.49
CA PHE A 90 4.33 -4.17 -13.86
C PHE A 90 4.22 -3.12 -14.97
N ARG A 91 3.77 -1.91 -14.61
CA ARG A 91 3.45 -0.82 -15.53
C ARG A 91 3.97 0.49 -14.97
N VAL A 92 4.62 1.28 -15.82
CA VAL A 92 5.05 2.63 -15.48
C VAL A 92 3.85 3.45 -14.98
N GLY A 93 4.07 4.18 -13.89
CA GLY A 93 3.05 4.99 -13.23
C GLY A 93 2.22 4.24 -12.18
N HIS A 94 2.32 2.91 -12.05
CA HIS A 94 1.75 2.18 -10.91
C HIS A 94 2.59 2.37 -9.65
N THR A 95 2.03 2.02 -8.50
CA THR A 95 2.69 2.14 -7.19
C THR A 95 2.95 0.78 -6.61
N VAL A 96 4.20 0.50 -6.24
CA VAL A 96 4.56 -0.66 -5.42
C VAL A 96 4.40 -0.30 -3.94
N ALA A 97 3.91 -1.26 -3.16
CA ALA A 97 3.97 -1.27 -1.71
C ALA A 97 4.71 -2.53 -1.28
N ILE A 98 5.83 -2.36 -0.58
CA ILE A 98 6.70 -3.45 -0.15
C ILE A 98 6.72 -3.45 1.37
N TYR A 99 6.17 -4.49 1.97
CA TYR A 99 6.20 -4.67 3.41
C TYR A 99 7.50 -5.32 3.85
N TYR A 100 7.96 -4.91 5.03
CA TYR A 100 9.20 -5.38 5.64
C TYR A 100 10.41 -5.20 4.70
N PRO A 101 10.59 -3.99 4.11
CA PRO A 101 11.60 -3.76 3.10
C PRO A 101 13.01 -3.92 3.68
N VAL A 102 13.88 -4.63 2.96
CA VAL A 102 15.30 -4.74 3.29
C VAL A 102 16.13 -4.11 2.17
N GLY A 103 16.96 -3.15 2.54
CA GLY A 103 17.90 -2.50 1.62
C GLY A 103 18.97 -3.48 1.14
N HIS A 104 19.21 -3.53 -0.16
CA HIS A 104 20.17 -4.41 -0.80
C HIS A 104 21.00 -3.66 -1.84
N GLN A 105 22.29 -3.97 -1.92
CA GLN A 105 23.18 -3.52 -2.99
C GLN A 105 23.41 -4.68 -3.96
N PHE A 106 23.05 -4.46 -5.23
CA PHE A 106 23.19 -5.45 -6.28
C PHE A 106 24.59 -5.43 -6.90
N LEU A 107 24.93 -6.49 -7.63
CA LEU A 107 26.25 -6.63 -8.30
C LEU A 107 26.53 -5.55 -9.34
N ASP A 108 25.49 -4.95 -9.94
CA ASP A 108 25.61 -3.83 -10.87
C ASP A 108 25.75 -2.47 -10.14
N ALA A 109 26.05 -2.50 -8.84
CA ALA A 109 26.14 -1.37 -7.93
C ALA A 109 24.83 -0.59 -7.69
N SER A 110 23.71 -1.00 -8.32
CA SER A 110 22.41 -0.42 -8.00
C SER A 110 21.99 -0.77 -6.58
N ARG A 111 21.12 0.08 -6.00
CA ARG A 111 20.56 -0.11 -4.65
C ARG A 111 19.05 -0.27 -4.75
N GLY A 112 18.49 -1.11 -3.91
CA GLY A 112 17.06 -1.37 -3.92
C GLY A 112 16.61 -2.41 -2.91
N VAL A 113 15.49 -3.05 -3.20
CA VAL A 113 14.91 -4.12 -2.38
C VAL A 113 14.86 -5.41 -3.19
N ARG A 114 15.32 -6.51 -2.58
CA ARG A 114 15.16 -7.86 -3.12
C ARG A 114 13.89 -8.48 -2.51
N VAL A 115 12.92 -8.79 -3.36
CA VAL A 115 11.63 -9.35 -2.93
C VAL A 115 11.64 -10.85 -3.17
N GLU A 116 11.66 -11.63 -2.10
CA GLU A 116 11.68 -13.10 -2.16
C GLU A 116 10.32 -13.74 -1.89
N ASP A 117 9.40 -12.99 -1.28
CA ASP A 117 8.06 -13.42 -0.95
C ASP A 117 7.04 -12.50 -1.64
N THR A 118 6.26 -13.02 -2.58
CA THR A 118 5.31 -12.20 -3.35
C THR A 118 4.13 -11.74 -2.50
N ASP A 119 3.87 -12.38 -1.35
CA ASP A 119 2.86 -11.95 -0.39
C ASP A 119 3.26 -10.64 0.31
N LYS A 120 4.53 -10.22 0.26
CA LYS A 120 5.01 -8.98 0.88
C LYS A 120 5.03 -7.79 -0.07
N ILE A 121 4.58 -7.98 -1.31
CA ILE A 121 4.50 -6.92 -2.31
C ILE A 121 3.09 -6.83 -2.92
N LEU A 122 2.63 -5.59 -3.04
CA LEU A 122 1.41 -5.23 -3.74
C LEU A 122 1.72 -4.19 -4.81
N ILE A 123 1.03 -4.28 -5.95
CA ILE A 123 1.11 -3.28 -7.00
C ILE A 123 -0.27 -2.66 -7.17
N MET A 124 -0.39 -1.40 -6.79
CA MET A 124 -1.60 -0.62 -6.95
C MET A 124 -1.62 0.00 -8.35
N PRO A 125 -2.72 -0.13 -9.10
CA PRO A 125 -2.89 0.50 -10.41
C PRO A 125 -3.21 2.00 -10.28
N LEU A 126 -2.41 2.71 -9.48
CA LEU A 126 -2.50 4.13 -9.16
C LEU A 126 -1.09 4.74 -9.20
N SER A 127 -0.99 6.01 -9.59
CA SER A 127 0.23 6.80 -9.30
C SER A 127 0.42 6.96 -7.80
N LEU A 128 1.65 7.22 -7.37
CA LEU A 128 1.97 7.41 -5.95
C LEU A 128 1.12 8.54 -5.36
N ASP A 129 1.01 9.67 -6.07
CA ASP A 129 0.12 10.77 -5.67
C ASP A 129 -1.35 10.36 -5.49
N ASN A 130 -1.87 9.53 -6.39
CA ASN A 130 -3.27 9.06 -6.29
C ASN A 130 -3.44 8.00 -5.19
N ALA A 131 -2.40 7.21 -4.90
CA ALA A 131 -2.40 6.25 -3.81
C ALA A 131 -2.36 6.97 -2.44
N LEU A 132 -1.53 8.00 -2.30
CA LEU A 132 -1.49 8.85 -1.11
C LEU A 132 -2.81 9.62 -0.92
N ALA A 133 -3.34 10.24 -1.98
CA ALA A 133 -4.64 10.92 -1.92
C ALA A 133 -5.79 9.95 -1.60
N MET A 134 -5.74 8.71 -2.10
CA MET A 134 -6.72 7.68 -1.74
C MET A 134 -6.67 7.37 -0.24
N ASN A 135 -5.47 7.19 0.33
CA ASN A 135 -5.31 6.92 1.76
C ASN A 135 -5.75 8.11 2.61
N GLU A 136 -5.37 9.34 2.27
CA GLU A 136 -5.82 10.55 2.97
C GLU A 136 -7.35 10.64 3.03
N GLN A 137 -8.03 10.37 1.91
CA GLN A 137 -9.48 10.35 1.85
C GLN A 137 -10.06 9.20 2.70
N ALA A 138 -9.37 8.07 2.79
CA ALA A 138 -9.81 6.97 3.64
C ALA A 138 -9.66 7.30 5.13
N VAL A 139 -8.54 7.89 5.54
CA VAL A 139 -8.31 8.39 6.91
C VAL A 139 -9.43 9.32 7.34
N GLU A 140 -9.88 10.22 6.47
CA GLU A 140 -10.93 11.19 6.81
C GLU A 140 -12.34 10.59 6.83
N PHE A 141 -12.68 9.73 5.88
CA PHE A 141 -14.09 9.36 5.62
C PHE A 141 -14.44 7.90 5.92
N VAL A 142 -13.46 7.02 6.09
CA VAL A 142 -13.70 5.59 6.30
C VAL A 142 -13.60 5.26 7.78
N ASN A 143 -14.74 4.97 8.37
CA ASN A 143 -14.83 4.42 9.71
C ASN A 143 -15.74 3.19 9.69
N ARG A 144 -15.16 2.00 9.85
CA ARG A 144 -15.90 0.73 9.73
C ARG A 144 -16.76 0.46 10.96
N ASP A 145 -16.24 0.81 12.13
CA ASP A 145 -16.77 0.39 13.42
C ASP A 145 -17.60 1.48 14.11
N ALA A 146 -17.63 2.70 13.54
CA ALA A 146 -18.43 3.80 14.07
C ALA A 146 -19.67 4.10 13.22
N THR A 147 -20.76 4.34 13.93
CA THR A 147 -21.89 5.15 13.48
C THR A 147 -22.02 6.34 14.44
N PRO A 148 -22.30 7.56 13.96
CA PRO A 148 -22.55 7.95 12.57
C PRO A 148 -21.29 7.87 11.66
N ARG A 149 -21.50 7.72 10.35
CA ARG A 149 -20.44 7.74 9.32
C ARG A 149 -20.41 9.09 8.61
N LYS A 150 -19.23 9.51 8.13
CA LYS A 150 -19.06 10.77 7.41
C LYS A 150 -19.42 10.60 5.94
N CYS A 151 -20.27 11.48 5.41
CA CYS A 151 -20.57 11.50 3.99
C CYS A 151 -19.39 12.06 3.20
N HIS A 152 -18.88 11.30 2.22
CA HIS A 152 -17.76 11.72 1.37
C HIS A 152 -18.09 12.90 0.43
N GLY A 153 -19.38 13.17 0.18
CA GLY A 153 -19.81 14.29 -0.66
C GLY A 153 -20.03 15.62 0.06
N CYS A 154 -20.58 15.59 1.28
CA CYS A 154 -20.94 16.81 2.02
C CYS A 154 -20.19 16.98 3.34
N GLY A 155 -19.45 15.98 3.81
CA GLY A 155 -18.68 16.05 5.06
C GLY A 155 -19.49 15.79 6.33
N GLU A 156 -20.82 15.75 6.26
CA GLU A 156 -21.68 15.57 7.44
C GLU A 156 -21.68 14.12 7.94
N ALA A 157 -21.68 13.96 9.27
CA ALA A 157 -21.82 12.65 9.91
C ALA A 157 -23.30 12.28 10.06
N LYS A 158 -23.73 11.13 9.53
CA LYS A 158 -25.12 10.63 9.64
C LYS A 158 -25.17 9.15 9.98
N GLN A 159 -26.30 8.74 10.57
CA GLN A 159 -26.53 7.34 10.97
C GLN A 159 -26.70 6.43 9.75
N GLU A 160 -27.54 6.85 8.80
CA GLU A 160 -27.85 6.10 7.59
C GLU A 160 -27.24 6.81 6.39
N LEU A 161 -26.35 6.12 5.69
CA LEU A 161 -25.70 6.57 4.46
C LEU A 161 -25.59 5.39 3.50
N ASP A 162 -25.75 5.66 2.21
CA ASP A 162 -25.54 4.69 1.15
C ASP A 162 -24.05 4.50 0.88
N LYS A 163 -23.58 3.25 0.90
CA LYS A 163 -22.22 2.93 0.47
C LYS A 163 -22.08 3.03 -1.04
N CYS A 164 -20.89 3.40 -1.51
CA CYS A 164 -20.54 3.32 -2.91
C CYS A 164 -20.72 1.88 -3.43
N ALA A 165 -21.62 1.66 -4.38
CA ALA A 165 -21.90 0.33 -4.92
C ALA A 165 -20.69 -0.37 -5.58
N ARG A 166 -19.64 0.37 -5.94
CA ARG A 166 -18.45 -0.17 -6.62
C ARG A 166 -17.39 -0.67 -5.64
N CYS A 167 -16.88 0.22 -4.77
CA CYS A 167 -15.79 -0.11 -3.84
C CYS A 167 -16.29 -0.53 -2.46
N ALA A 168 -17.55 -0.20 -2.11
CA ALA A 168 -18.19 -0.44 -0.82
C ALA A 168 -17.52 0.21 0.40
N LEU A 169 -16.52 1.10 0.20
CA LEU A 169 -15.75 1.69 1.29
C LEU A 169 -16.25 3.08 1.73
N PHE A 170 -16.56 3.95 0.77
CA PHE A 170 -17.04 5.32 1.03
C PHE A 170 -18.56 5.38 1.09
N HIS A 171 -19.09 6.31 1.89
CA HIS A 171 -20.52 6.45 2.16
C HIS A 171 -21.04 7.85 1.77
N TYR A 172 -22.31 7.92 1.35
CA TYR A 172 -22.95 9.12 0.84
C TYR A 172 -24.37 9.28 1.38
N CYS A 173 -24.84 10.51 1.56
CA CYS A 173 -26.22 10.74 2.01
C CYS A 173 -27.25 10.22 1.00
N ASN A 174 -26.90 10.34 -0.28
CA ASN A 174 -27.74 10.04 -1.43
C ASN A 174 -26.89 10.16 -2.71
N ARG A 175 -27.54 9.99 -3.87
CA ARG A 175 -26.93 10.10 -5.20
C ARG A 175 -26.34 11.48 -5.51
N GLU A 176 -26.93 12.56 -4.97
CA GLU A 176 -26.43 13.92 -5.16
C GLU A 176 -25.07 14.11 -4.48
N CYS A 177 -24.97 13.71 -3.21
CA CYS A 177 -23.70 13.70 -2.48
C CYS A 177 -22.66 12.80 -3.15
N GLN A 178 -23.07 11.65 -3.70
CA GLN A 178 -22.15 10.79 -4.45
C GLN A 178 -21.61 11.49 -5.70
N THR A 179 -22.45 12.21 -6.43
CA THR A 179 -22.03 12.98 -7.61
C THR A 179 -21.08 14.11 -7.22
N LYS A 180 -21.36 14.82 -6.12
CA LYS A 180 -20.52 15.89 -5.59
C LYS A 180 -19.12 15.39 -5.20
N GLY A 181 -19.02 14.24 -4.53
CA GLY A 181 -17.74 13.63 -4.16
C GLY A 181 -17.08 12.80 -5.28
N TRP A 182 -17.68 12.70 -6.46
CA TRP A 182 -17.25 11.74 -7.48
C TRP A 182 -15.90 12.10 -8.11
N ASP A 183 -15.60 13.38 -8.30
CA ASP A 183 -14.39 13.80 -9.01
C ASP A 183 -13.09 13.44 -8.27
N SER A 184 -13.11 13.48 -6.93
CA SER A 184 -12.03 12.94 -6.12
C SER A 184 -12.08 11.41 -6.10
N HIS A 185 -13.26 10.83 -5.79
CA HIS A 185 -13.42 9.39 -5.60
C HIS A 185 -13.09 8.54 -6.83
N LYS A 186 -13.43 9.00 -8.04
CA LYS A 186 -13.34 8.22 -9.29
C LYS A 186 -11.92 7.75 -9.59
N LYS A 187 -10.91 8.50 -9.14
CA LYS A 187 -9.48 8.23 -9.41
C LYS A 187 -9.03 6.90 -8.80
N TYR A 188 -9.57 6.55 -7.64
CA TYR A 188 -9.16 5.37 -6.88
C TYR A 188 -10.31 4.38 -6.60
N CYS A 189 -11.56 4.73 -6.92
CA CYS A 189 -12.73 3.86 -6.75
C CYS A 189 -12.56 2.46 -7.36
N LYS A 190 -11.96 2.38 -8.56
CA LYS A 190 -11.73 1.09 -9.24
C LYS A 190 -10.66 0.25 -8.53
N ALA A 191 -9.59 0.89 -8.05
CA ALA A 191 -8.51 0.21 -7.32
C ALA A 191 -9.04 -0.35 -5.99
N LEU A 192 -9.89 0.40 -5.29
CA LEU A 192 -10.57 -0.04 -4.07
C LEU A 192 -11.63 -1.14 -4.28
N LYS A 193 -11.73 -1.76 -5.46
CA LYS A 193 -12.44 -3.02 -5.63
C LYS A 193 -11.56 -4.22 -5.30
N ASP A 194 -10.25 -4.04 -5.35
CA ASP A 194 -9.26 -5.06 -5.06
C ASP A 194 -9.17 -5.26 -3.53
N GLU A 195 -9.35 -6.50 -3.09
CA GLU A 195 -9.34 -6.83 -1.66
C GLU A 195 -7.95 -6.72 -1.05
N ASN A 196 -6.87 -6.92 -1.81
CA ASN A 196 -5.50 -6.73 -1.31
C ASN A 196 -5.20 -5.24 -1.11
N ILE A 197 -5.71 -4.35 -1.96
CA ILE A 197 -5.61 -2.90 -1.75
C ILE A 197 -6.43 -2.46 -0.54
N LYS A 198 -7.64 -2.99 -0.34
CA LYS A 198 -8.41 -2.72 0.89
C LYS A 198 -7.71 -3.28 2.13
N LYS A 199 -7.14 -4.48 2.04
CA LYS A 199 -6.40 -5.13 3.13
C LYS A 199 -5.22 -4.27 3.55
N MET A 200 -4.43 -3.77 2.59
CA MET A 200 -3.35 -2.82 2.85
C MET A 200 -3.87 -1.52 3.49
N LEU A 201 -4.92 -0.93 2.93
CA LEU A 201 -5.48 0.34 3.43
C LEU A 201 -6.03 0.24 4.85
N LEU A 202 -6.54 -0.93 5.23
CA LEU A 202 -7.14 -1.18 6.53
C LEU A 202 -6.21 -1.95 7.47
N PHE A 203 -4.94 -2.15 7.06
CA PHE A 203 -3.97 -2.87 7.85
C PHE A 203 -3.57 -2.02 9.05
N ASP A 204 -3.83 -2.51 10.26
CA ASP A 204 -3.41 -1.84 11.48
C ASP A 204 -1.96 -2.19 11.76
N HIS A 205 -1.04 -1.25 11.52
CA HIS A 205 0.39 -1.45 11.70
C HIS A 205 0.82 -1.52 13.18
N ASP A 206 0.01 -1.02 14.11
CA ASP A 206 0.37 -0.89 15.53
C ASP A 206 -0.03 -2.11 16.37
N ASN A 207 -1.13 -2.80 16.00
CA ASN A 207 -1.77 -3.80 16.87
C ASN A 207 -1.73 -5.21 16.30
N LEU A 208 -0.57 -5.67 15.85
CA LEU A 208 -0.49 -6.90 15.07
C LEU A 208 -0.41 -8.20 15.88
N ASN A 209 -0.12 -8.20 17.18
CA ASN A 209 -0.01 -9.42 18.01
C ASN A 209 0.84 -10.54 17.33
N GLY A 210 1.83 -10.18 16.51
CA GLY A 210 2.65 -11.12 15.71
C GLY A 210 2.09 -11.50 14.33
N SER A 211 0.90 -11.02 13.95
CA SER A 211 0.31 -11.16 12.62
C SER A 211 1.08 -10.34 11.59
N GLN A 212 1.23 -10.86 10.37
CA GLN A 212 1.85 -10.13 9.27
C GLN A 212 0.85 -9.90 8.15
N ILE A 213 1.06 -8.85 7.38
CA ILE A 213 0.35 -8.73 6.11
C ILE A 213 0.86 -9.79 5.14
N SER A 214 -0.05 -10.28 4.32
CA SER A 214 0.23 -11.18 3.20
C SER A 214 -0.81 -10.92 2.11
N PHE A 215 -0.38 -10.94 0.85
CA PHE A 215 -1.20 -10.70 -0.33
C PHE A 215 -1.27 -11.97 -1.18
N HIS A 216 -2.27 -12.81 -0.94
CA HIS A 216 -2.60 -13.95 -1.78
C HIS A 216 -3.30 -13.51 -3.09
#